data_AF-A0A6A6EWB3-F1
#
_entry.id   AF-A0A6A6EWB3-F1
#
_cell.length_a   1.000
_cell.length_b   1.000
_cell.length_c   1.000
_cell.angle_alpha   90.00
_cell.angle_beta   90.00
_cell.angle_gamma   90.00
#
_symmetry.space_group_name_H-M   'P 1'
#
loop_
_entity.id
_entity.type
_entity.pdbx_description
1 polymer ?
#
loop_
_entity_poly.entity_id
_entity_poly.type
_entity_poly.pdbx_seq_one_letter_code
_entity_poly.pdbx_strand_id
1 'polypeptide(L)' 'MELYYTILNSKTIADFEINYRQVKKASLQLTGYLSRYWLNNHAQKLISCYTNRITHFGLTTTSKAEGAHRTIKD' A
#
# COMPACT_ATOMS: atom_id res chain seq x y z
N MET A 1 5.40 -14.47 4.34
CA MET A 1 4.17 -13.71 4.03
C MET A 1 4.01 -12.45 4.88
N GLU A 2 4.59 -12.33 6.08
CA GLU A 2 4.46 -11.13 6.93
C GLU A 2 4.99 -9.82 6.31
N LEU A 3 6.17 -9.85 5.67
CA LEU A 3 6.88 -8.62 5.24
C LEU A 3 6.11 -7.76 4.23
N TYR A 4 5.30 -8.35 3.37
CA TYR A 4 4.51 -7.57 2.40
C TYR A 4 3.31 -6.90 3.08
N TYR A 5 2.67 -7.56 4.05
CA TYR A 5 1.58 -6.97 4.82
C TYR A 5 2.07 -5.76 5.63
N THR A 6 3.30 -5.80 6.14
CA THR A 6 3.94 -4.67 6.82
C THR A 6 4.02 -3.43 5.93
N ILE A 7 4.30 -3.59 4.64
CA ILE A 7 4.33 -2.49 3.66
C ILE A 7 2.92 -2.01 3.34
N LEU A 8 1.98 -2.92 3.05
CA LEU A 8 0.62 -2.56 2.64
C LEU A 8 -0.20 -1.90 3.76
N ASN A 9 0.14 -2.15 5.02
CA ASN A 9 -0.58 -1.64 6.18
C ASN A 9 0.09 -0.42 6.84
N SER A 10 1.15 0.14 6.24
CA SER A 10 1.76 1.38 6.72
C SER A 10 0.72 2.49 6.84
N LYS A 11 0.64 3.10 8.03
CA LYS A 11 -0.38 4.11 8.37
C LYS A 11 -0.01 5.50 7.86
N THR A 12 1.28 5.81 7.83
CA THR A 12 1.81 7.07 7.30
C THR A 12 2.79 6.82 6.15
N ILE A 13 3.13 7.88 5.40
CA ILE A 13 4.16 7.82 4.35
C ILE A 13 5.53 7.52 4.99
N ALA A 14 5.82 8.10 6.15
CA ALA A 14 7.05 7.84 6.89
C ALA A 14 7.16 6.35 7.30
N ASP A 15 6.07 5.75 7.80
CA ASP A 15 6.04 4.32 8.14
C ASP A 15 6.27 3.45 6.89
N PHE A 16 5.69 3.84 5.75
CA PHE A 16 5.91 3.14 4.49
C PHE A 16 7.39 3.14 4.11
N GLU A 17 8.06 4.30 4.17
CA GLU A 17 9.49 4.38 3.83
C GLU A 17 10.40 3.60 4.79
N ILE A 18 10.06 3.58 6.08
CA ILE A 18 10.81 2.81 7.08
C ILE A 18 10.61 1.30 6.83
N ASN A 19 9.36 0.87 6.69
CA ASN A 19 9.02 -0.54 6.44
C ASN A 19 9.62 -1.03 5.12
N TYR A 20 9.53 -0.22 4.06
CA TYR A 20 10.11 -0.54 2.77
C TYR A 20 11.63 -0.73 2.85
N ARG A 21 12.34 0.14 3.59
CA ARG A 21 13.79 -0.01 3.82
C ARG A 21 14.12 -1.28 4.60
N GLN A 22 13.34 -1.62 5.62
CA GLN A 22 13.54 -2.85 6.40
C GLN A 22 13.32 -4.10 5.55
N VAL A 23 12.23 -4.14 4.76
CA VAL A 23 11.95 -5.26 3.85
C VAL A 23 13.00 -5.36 2.75
N LYS A 24 13.50 -4.23 2.23
CA LYS A 24 14.60 -4.20 1.27
C LYS A 24 15.88 -4.82 1.82
N LYS A 25 16.20 -4.57 3.10
CA LYS A 25 17.34 -5.20 3.79
C LYS A 25 17.13 -6.70 4.00
N ALA A 26 15.90 -7.11 4.30
CA ALA A 26 15.57 -8.52 4.53
C ALA A 26 15.52 -9.35 3.22
N SER A 27 14.99 -8.76 2.14
CA SER A 27 14.90 -9.42 0.84
C SER A 27 14.84 -8.42 -0.31
N LEU A 28 15.96 -8.32 -1.03
CA LEU A 28 16.05 -7.50 -2.25
C LEU A 28 15.13 -8.03 -3.35
N GLN A 29 15.00 -9.36 -3.48
CA GLN A 29 14.20 -10.02 -4.51
C GLN A 29 12.71 -9.74 -4.32
N LEU A 30 12.19 -9.87 -3.09
CA LEU A 30 10.79 -9.55 -2.78
C LEU A 30 10.51 -8.07 -3.05
N THR A 31 11.42 -7.19 -2.63
CA THR A 31 11.26 -5.75 -2.81
C THR A 31 11.28 -5.36 -4.29
N GLY A 32 12.14 -6.00 -5.08
CA GLY A 32 12.19 -5.81 -6.54
C GLY A 32 10.89 -6.26 -7.22
N TYR A 33 10.35 -7.42 -6.83
CA TYR A 33 9.04 -7.88 -7.31
C TYR A 33 7.91 -6.89 -6.95
N LEU A 34 7.82 -6.52 -5.67
CA LEU A 34 6.79 -5.60 -5.18
C LEU A 34 6.89 -4.24 -5.87
N SER A 35 8.08 -3.68 -6.01
CA SER A 35 8.29 -2.41 -6.73
C SER A 35 7.84 -2.51 -8.18
N ARG A 36 8.31 -3.53 -8.92
CA ARG A 36 8.06 -3.68 -10.35
C ARG A 36 6.58 -3.85 -10.68
N TYR A 37 5.86 -4.66 -9.91
CA TYR A 37 4.50 -5.07 -10.28
C TYR A 37 3.43 -4.32 -9.50
N TRP A 38 3.70 -3.88 -8.27
CA TRP A 38 2.66 -3.37 -7.36
C TRP A 38 2.91 -1.92 -6.98
N LEU A 39 4.06 -1.58 -6.41
CA LEU A 39 4.26 -0.27 -5.80
C LEU A 39 4.43 0.84 -6.83
N ASN A 40 5.22 0.64 -7.90
CA ASN A 40 5.49 1.73 -8.85
C ASN A 40 4.23 2.20 -9.58
N ASN A 41 3.27 1.31 -9.83
CA ASN A 41 2.06 1.61 -10.60
C ASN A 41 0.80 1.74 -9.72
N HIS A 42 0.78 1.11 -8.54
CA HIS A 42 -0.44 0.94 -7.75
C HIS A 42 -0.27 1.26 -6.25
N ALA A 43 0.88 1.78 -5.79
CA ALA A 43 1.11 2.12 -4.38
C ALA A 43 -0.03 2.98 -3.79
N GLN A 44 -0.49 3.99 -4.53
CA GLN A 44 -1.55 4.91 -4.10
C GLN A 44 -2.92 4.21 -3.90
N LYS A 45 -3.15 3.09 -4.57
CA LYS A 45 -4.41 2.31 -4.51
C LYS A 45 -4.32 1.12 -3.56
N LEU A 46 -3.12 0.78 -3.06
CA LEU A 46 -2.87 -0.45 -2.30
C LEU A 46 -2.43 -0.21 -0.85
N ILE A 47 -1.64 0.84 -0.59
CA ILE A 47 -1.08 1.08 0.75
C ILE A 47 -2.04 1.93 1.57
N SER A 48 -2.29 1.49 2.80
CA SER A 48 -3.23 2.12 3.73
C SER A 48 -2.99 3.64 3.91
N CYS A 49 -1.74 4.11 3.96
CA CYS A 49 -1.44 5.53 4.10
C CYS A 49 -1.94 6.40 2.94
N TYR A 50 -2.11 5.83 1.74
CA TYR A 50 -2.69 6.51 0.59
C TYR A 50 -4.19 6.24 0.47
N THR A 51 -4.66 5.01 0.69
CA THR A 51 -6.07 4.64 0.52
C THR A 51 -6.96 5.16 1.64
N ASN A 52 -6.48 5.19 2.89
CA ASN A 52 -7.27 5.64 4.05
C ASN A 52 -7.47 7.15 4.09
N ARG A 53 -6.83 7.91 3.18
CA ARG A 53 -7.07 9.35 2.99
C ARG A 53 -8.33 9.62 2.16
N ILE A 54 -8.89 8.62 1.50
CA ILE A 54 -10.13 8.75 0.72
C ILE A 54 -11.30 8.46 1.66
N THR A 55 -11.85 9.51 2.26
CA THR A 55 -13.05 9.44 3.08
C THR A 55 -14.26 9.11 2.21
N HIS A 56 -14.96 8.01 2.49
CA HIS A 56 -16.24 7.71 1.84
C HIS A 56 -17.36 8.15 2.79
N PHE A 57 -18.05 9.25 2.47
CA PHE A 57 -19.18 9.78 3.25
C PHE A 57 -18.90 10.00 4.76
N GLY A 58 -17.72 10.53 5.11
CA GLY A 58 -17.37 10.80 6.52
C GLY A 58 -17.11 9.55 7.37
N LEU A 59 -17.17 8.36 6.78
CA LEU A 59 -16.79 7.10 7.39
C LEU A 59 -15.51 6.59 6.72
N THR A 60 -14.52 6.23 7.54
CA THR A 60 -13.29 5.57 7.09
C THR A 60 -13.66 4.15 6.67
N THR A 61 -14.21 3.97 5.48
CA THR A 61 -14.51 2.65 4.92
C THR A 61 -13.19 1.92 4.70
N THR A 62 -12.85 1.03 5.63
CA THR A 62 -11.71 0.10 5.59
C THR A 62 -11.99 -1.06 4.64
N SER A 63 -12.41 -0.77 3.41
CA SER A 63 -12.49 -1.77 2.35
C SER A 63 -11.50 -1.39 1.25
N LYS A 64 -10.30 -1.95 1.32
CA LYS A 64 -9.29 -1.87 0.24
C LYS A 64 -9.88 -2.32 -1.11
N ALA A 65 -10.89 -3.19 -1.08
CA ALA A 65 -11.62 -3.66 -2.25
C ALA A 65 -12.47 -2.56 -2.91
N GLU A 66 -13.21 -1.76 -2.13
CA GLU A 66 -14.07 -0.70 -2.67
C GLU A 66 -13.26 0.49 -3.21
N GLY A 67 -12.15 0.84 -2.55
CA GLY A 67 -11.24 1.88 -3.04
C GLY A 67 -10.64 1.56 -4.41
N ALA A 68 -10.21 0.31 -4.63
CA ALA A 68 -9.71 -0.16 -5.91
C ALA A 68 -10.80 -0.20 -7.00
N HIS A 69 -12.02 -0.63 -6.65
CA HIS A 69 -13.15 -0.67 -7.59
C HIS A 69 -13.52 0.71 -8.14
N ARG A 70 -13.44 1.76 -7.32
CA ARG A 70 -13.75 3.13 -7.76
C ARG A 70 -12.72 3.70 -8.74
N THR A 71 -11.44 3.34 -8.62
CA THR A 71 -10.37 3.85 -9.50
C THR A 71 -10.17 3.04 -10.80
N ILE A 72 -10.94 1.97 -11.01
CA ILE A 72 -10.94 1.15 -12.23
C ILE A 72 -12.11 1.53 -13.17
N LYS A 73 -13.08 2.31 -12.67
CA LYS A 73 -14.27 2.72 -13.42
C LYS A 73 -14.22 4.13 -14.02
N ASP A 74 -13.09 4.84 -13.90
CA ASP A 74 -12.83 6.13 -14.56
C ASP A 74 -11.86 5.96 -15.73
#